data_AF-A0A168D0Y0-F1
#
_entry.id   AF-A0A168D0Y0-F1
#
_cell.length_a   1.000
_cell.length_b   1.000
_cell.length_c   1.000
_cell.angle_alpha   90.00
_cell.angle_beta   90.00
_cell.angle_gamma   90.00
#
_symmetry.space_group_name_H-M   'P 1'
#
loop_
_entity.id
_entity.type
_entity.pdbx_description
1 polymer ?
#
loop_
_entity_poly.entity_id
_entity_poly.type
_entity_poly.pdbx_seq_one_letter_code
_entity_poly.pdbx_strand_id
1 'polypeptide(L)'
;MPAFDRITIDQIIEQVLDITYSSQVDYEYMGDIYSVHHNDIYITEYIDRFMEHYKVNQTAMESVTSIFVVENVEISHVCHRMLNQEDIFQMHIGKGERWDMKAKVSEYGDWRLVHQLNTGTVYFINSNTRTCIVLGSKESSLNEDVFHLMRSLMPRSSEAKGNSIFHAAGVRYQDRGIMIVGESGNGKTTTFIDFILQGAIPVSNDRIFIPSNTKVELAMFEWPSFINTSVGTLDKVKQLNHLLPDVHYERFEDLWYSKVKLPIEPPEFKRIFNVEYLKSSVIDVIIFPRLRPEQNTCELIRVDGYMASNLLRESCYSPDDPAYLNWHQYLNVSDSEVRSQSEDIIRRLTDTVPAFLLVGGADLSDGIQQISKMLDEGI
;
A
#
# COMPACT_ATOMS: atom_id res chain seq x y z
N MET A 1 24.38 -34.10 3.54
CA MET A 1 23.65 -34.50 2.30
C MET A 1 23.60 -36.02 2.28
N PRO A 2 22.47 -36.69 2.67
CA PRO A 2 21.32 -36.92 1.78
C PRO A 2 19.97 -37.26 2.52
N ALA A 3 19.24 -36.29 3.07
CA ALA A 3 17.90 -36.55 3.66
C ALA A 3 16.74 -35.96 2.82
N PHE A 4 17.03 -34.95 1.99
CA PHE A 4 16.00 -34.15 1.34
C PHE A 4 15.72 -34.47 -0.13
N ASP A 5 16.41 -35.43 -0.75
CA ASP A 5 16.17 -35.80 -2.17
C ASP A 5 14.92 -36.68 -2.37
N ARG A 6 14.11 -36.89 -1.32
CA ARG A 6 12.89 -37.73 -1.36
C ARG A 6 11.67 -37.13 -0.66
N ILE A 7 11.76 -35.90 -0.15
CA ILE A 7 10.60 -35.23 0.43
C ILE A 7 9.70 -34.74 -0.71
N THR A 8 8.39 -34.93 -0.58
CA THR A 8 7.37 -34.41 -1.50
C THR A 8 6.82 -33.08 -0.99
N ILE A 9 6.15 -32.32 -1.87
CA ILE A 9 5.51 -31.05 -1.47
C ILE A 9 4.45 -31.28 -0.39
N ASP A 10 3.65 -32.33 -0.50
CA ASP A 10 2.65 -32.69 0.51
C ASP A 10 3.30 -32.93 1.88
N GLN A 11 4.42 -33.65 1.92
CA GLN A 11 5.18 -33.87 3.15
C GLN A 11 5.76 -32.58 3.73
N ILE A 12 6.17 -31.61 2.89
CA ILE A 12 6.63 -30.30 3.37
C ILE A 12 5.48 -29.54 4.01
N ILE A 13 4.32 -29.49 3.33
CA ILE A 13 3.13 -28.80 3.80
C ILE A 13 2.64 -29.40 5.11
N GLU A 14 2.50 -30.73 5.19
CA GLU A 14 2.14 -31.44 6.42
C GLU A 14 3.11 -31.12 7.55
N GLN A 15 4.43 -31.24 7.30
CA GLN A 15 5.44 -30.93 8.32
C GLN A 15 5.34 -29.50 8.82
N VAL A 16 5.08 -28.53 7.94
CA VAL A 16 4.96 -27.12 8.31
C VAL A 16 3.69 -26.86 9.12
N LEU A 17 2.55 -27.40 8.68
CA LEU A 17 1.28 -27.22 9.38
C LEU A 17 1.26 -27.93 10.75
N ASP A 18 2.07 -28.98 10.92
CA ASP A 18 2.26 -29.68 12.19
C ASP A 18 3.25 -28.97 13.14
N ILE A 19 3.91 -27.89 12.71
CA ILE A 19 4.79 -27.12 13.60
C ILE A 19 3.97 -26.47 14.71
N THR A 20 4.44 -26.63 15.95
CA THR A 20 3.95 -25.81 17.05
C THR A 20 4.50 -24.40 16.93
N TYR A 21 3.62 -23.43 16.70
CA TYR A 21 3.97 -22.02 16.63
C TYR A 21 3.96 -21.40 18.04
N SER A 22 5.02 -20.66 18.39
CA SER A 22 5.11 -19.98 19.69
C SER A 22 4.19 -18.76 19.78
N SER A 23 3.86 -18.16 18.63
CA SER A 23 3.11 -16.91 18.54
C SER A 23 2.11 -16.92 17.39
N GLN A 24 0.98 -16.27 17.63
CA GLN A 24 -0.02 -15.91 16.63
C GLN A 24 -0.41 -14.45 16.85
N VAL A 25 -0.46 -13.67 15.77
CA VAL A 25 -0.97 -12.29 15.80
C VAL A 25 -1.96 -12.10 14.67
N ASP A 26 -3.12 -11.53 14.99
CA ASP A 26 -4.20 -11.28 14.04
C ASP A 26 -4.25 -9.79 13.69
N TYR A 27 -4.31 -9.49 12.39
CA TYR A 27 -4.51 -8.14 11.87
C TYR A 27 -5.83 -8.07 11.11
N GLU A 28 -6.71 -7.13 11.46
CA GLU A 28 -7.96 -6.86 10.74
C GLU A 28 -7.76 -5.72 9.76
N TYR A 29 -8.07 -5.95 8.49
CA TYR A 29 -8.06 -4.91 7.48
C TYR A 29 -9.30 -5.02 6.58
N MET A 30 -10.13 -3.97 6.59
CA MET A 30 -11.37 -3.88 5.81
C MET A 30 -12.29 -5.11 5.96
N GLY A 31 -12.37 -5.66 7.17
CA GLY A 31 -13.20 -6.80 7.53
C GLY A 31 -12.60 -8.17 7.20
N ASP A 32 -11.35 -8.27 6.74
CA ASP A 32 -10.60 -9.53 6.66
C ASP A 32 -9.60 -9.65 7.80
N ILE A 33 -9.44 -10.86 8.33
CA ILE A 33 -8.39 -11.17 9.30
C ILE A 33 -7.23 -11.85 8.59
N TYR A 34 -6.01 -11.37 8.86
CA TYR A 34 -4.76 -11.99 8.48
C TYR A 34 -4.08 -12.52 9.74
N SER A 35 -4.15 -13.83 9.97
CA SER A 35 -3.58 -14.50 11.12
C SER A 35 -2.17 -14.96 10.80
N VAL A 36 -1.17 -14.32 11.42
CA VAL A 36 0.25 -14.63 11.20
C VAL A 36 0.74 -15.55 12.31
N HIS A 37 1.09 -16.78 11.94
CA HIS A 37 1.64 -17.81 12.82
C HIS A 37 3.14 -17.91 12.61
N HIS A 38 3.93 -17.73 13.67
CA HIS A 38 5.39 -17.68 13.55
C HIS A 38 6.12 -18.09 14.85
N ASN A 39 7.41 -18.39 14.71
CA ASN A 39 8.31 -18.74 15.82
C ASN A 39 9.35 -17.64 16.12
N ASP A 40 9.35 -16.55 15.37
CA ASP A 40 10.34 -15.48 15.50
C ASP A 40 9.70 -14.12 15.78
N ILE A 41 9.99 -13.53 16.94
CA ILE A 41 9.36 -12.29 17.39
C ILE A 41 9.60 -11.11 16.43
N TYR A 42 10.73 -11.10 15.70
CA TYR A 42 11.08 -10.04 14.76
C TYR A 42 10.12 -9.92 13.57
N ILE A 43 9.40 -11.00 13.22
CA ILE A 43 8.35 -10.96 12.19
C ILE A 43 7.24 -10.00 12.63
N THR A 44 6.75 -10.18 13.86
CA THR A 44 5.72 -9.30 14.42
C THR A 44 6.25 -7.89 14.60
N GLU A 45 7.46 -7.71 15.15
CA GLU A 45 8.05 -6.37 15.31
C GLU A 45 8.20 -5.62 13.98
N TYR A 46 8.46 -6.31 12.86
CA TYR A 46 8.55 -5.68 11.56
C TYR A 46 7.17 -5.31 11.02
N ILE A 47 6.20 -6.24 11.06
CA ILE A 47 4.83 -6.00 10.59
C ILE A 47 4.18 -4.86 11.39
N ASP A 48 4.41 -4.81 12.71
CA ASP A 48 3.86 -3.80 13.62
C ASP A 48 4.24 -2.38 13.26
N ARG A 49 5.43 -2.17 12.69
CA ARG A 49 5.84 -0.83 12.22
C ARG A 49 4.83 -0.23 11.25
N PHE A 50 4.07 -1.06 10.55
CA PHE A 50 3.05 -0.64 9.59
C PHE A 50 1.63 -0.97 10.06
N MET A 51 1.46 -2.08 10.78
CA MET A 51 0.16 -2.70 11.02
C MET A 51 -0.29 -2.70 12.49
N GLU A 52 0.47 -2.08 13.42
CA GLU A 52 0.17 -2.17 14.87
C GLU A 52 -1.29 -1.77 15.19
N HIS A 53 -1.79 -0.70 14.58
CA HIS A 53 -3.16 -0.20 14.80
C HIS A 53 -4.25 -1.14 14.26
N TYR A 54 -3.89 -2.14 13.45
CA TYR A 54 -4.79 -3.15 12.89
C TYR A 54 -4.83 -4.44 13.71
N LYS A 55 -4.02 -4.56 14.76
CA LYS A 55 -4.07 -5.74 15.63
C LYS A 55 -5.43 -5.90 16.30
N VAL A 56 -5.90 -7.14 16.33
CA VAL A 56 -7.15 -7.51 17.01
C VAL A 56 -6.91 -8.72 17.91
N ASN A 57 -7.61 -8.75 19.05
CA ASN A 57 -7.60 -9.90 19.94
C ASN A 57 -8.85 -10.74 19.62
N GLN A 58 -8.70 -11.76 18.76
CA GLN A 58 -9.72 -12.77 18.43
C GLN A 58 -11.15 -12.26 18.23
N THR A 59 -11.59 -12.21 16.97
CA THR A 59 -13.00 -11.97 16.63
C THR A 59 -13.52 -13.02 15.66
N ALA A 60 -14.74 -13.49 15.90
CA ALA A 60 -15.50 -14.22 14.89
C ALA A 60 -15.82 -13.26 13.75
N MET A 61 -15.09 -13.36 12.63
CA MET A 61 -15.28 -12.51 11.44
C MET A 61 -15.48 -13.35 10.18
N GLU A 62 -15.96 -12.68 9.13
CA GLU A 62 -16.46 -13.28 7.88
C GLU A 62 -15.40 -14.05 7.09
N SER A 63 -14.12 -13.69 7.22
CA SER A 63 -13.04 -14.36 6.48
C SER A 63 -11.68 -14.27 7.20
N VAL A 64 -10.96 -15.39 7.25
CA VAL A 64 -9.64 -15.50 7.88
C VAL A 64 -8.65 -16.04 6.83
N THR A 65 -7.51 -15.36 6.70
CA THR A 65 -6.35 -15.81 5.95
C THR A 65 -5.27 -16.25 6.93
N SER A 66 -4.89 -17.52 6.90
CA SER A 66 -3.81 -18.04 7.76
C SER A 66 -2.48 -17.95 7.03
N ILE A 67 -1.50 -17.28 7.63
CA ILE A 67 -0.15 -17.11 7.09
C ILE A 67 0.83 -17.77 8.06
N PHE A 68 1.42 -18.87 7.63
CA PHE A 68 2.38 -19.65 8.40
C PHE A 68 3.80 -19.29 7.96
N VAL A 69 4.60 -18.74 8.87
CA VAL A 69 5.98 -18.32 8.57
C VAL A 69 6.96 -19.27 9.22
N VAL A 70 7.84 -19.85 8.42
CA VAL A 70 8.85 -20.80 8.89
C VAL A 70 10.22 -20.38 8.40
N GLU A 71 11.11 -20.15 9.36
CA GLU A 71 12.52 -19.99 9.08
C GLU A 71 13.17 -21.36 8.89
N ASN A 72 13.44 -21.76 7.64
CA ASN A 72 14.14 -23.00 7.33
C ASN A 72 14.87 -22.92 5.96
N VAL A 73 16.18 -22.73 6.03
CA VAL A 73 17.07 -22.65 4.86
C VAL A 73 17.02 -23.93 4.01
N GLU A 74 17.05 -25.10 4.65
CA GLU A 74 17.18 -26.38 3.93
C GLU A 74 15.92 -26.70 3.12
N ILE A 75 14.73 -26.48 3.69
CA ILE A 75 13.47 -26.73 3.01
C ILE A 75 13.28 -25.76 1.83
N SER A 76 13.65 -24.48 1.97
CA SER A 76 13.59 -23.53 0.86
C SER A 76 14.44 -23.99 -0.34
N HIS A 77 15.67 -24.46 -0.10
CA HIS A 77 16.55 -24.99 -1.15
C HIS A 77 15.95 -26.23 -1.85
N VAL A 78 15.23 -27.07 -1.12
CA VAL A 78 14.55 -28.25 -1.67
C VAL A 78 13.41 -27.84 -2.58
N CYS A 79 12.58 -26.89 -2.13
CA CYS A 79 11.47 -26.35 -2.91
C CYS A 79 11.95 -25.71 -4.21
N HIS A 80 13.09 -25.00 -4.19
CA HIS A 80 13.69 -24.43 -5.39
C HIS A 80 13.94 -25.48 -6.48
N ARG A 81 14.46 -26.66 -6.10
CA ARG A 81 14.75 -27.76 -7.04
C ARG A 81 13.49 -28.44 -7.58
N MET A 82 12.35 -28.24 -6.93
CA MET A 82 11.06 -28.79 -7.35
C MET A 82 10.33 -27.89 -8.36
N LEU A 83 10.79 -26.67 -8.64
CA LEU A 83 10.13 -25.82 -9.62
C LEU A 83 10.40 -26.31 -11.03
N ASN A 84 9.33 -26.73 -11.72
CA ASN A 84 9.41 -27.33 -13.05
C ASN A 84 9.26 -26.31 -14.19
N GLN A 85 8.80 -25.09 -13.90
CA GLN A 85 8.64 -24.03 -14.92
C GLN A 85 9.81 -23.03 -14.90
N GLU A 86 10.25 -22.64 -16.11
CA GLU A 86 11.34 -21.69 -16.30
C GLU A 86 10.87 -20.22 -16.40
N ASP A 87 9.57 -19.98 -16.57
CA ASP A 87 9.05 -18.63 -16.81
C ASP A 87 9.18 -17.78 -15.54
N ILE A 88 10.02 -16.75 -15.65
CA ILE A 88 10.19 -15.73 -14.61
C ILE A 88 9.12 -14.66 -14.84
N PHE A 89 8.35 -14.36 -13.81
CA PHE A 89 7.36 -13.30 -13.83
C PHE A 89 7.64 -12.26 -12.73
N GLN A 90 7.00 -11.10 -12.87
CA GLN A 90 7.13 -9.99 -11.93
C GLN A 90 6.12 -10.14 -10.77
N MET A 91 6.59 -10.14 -9.52
CA MET A 91 5.72 -10.15 -8.34
C MET A 91 5.36 -8.75 -7.88
N HIS A 92 6.35 -7.86 -7.81
CA HIS A 92 6.20 -6.49 -7.33
C HIS A 92 7.07 -5.56 -8.15
N ILE A 93 6.50 -4.46 -8.64
CA ILE A 93 7.26 -3.42 -9.36
C ILE A 93 7.56 -2.30 -8.39
N GLY A 94 8.78 -2.29 -7.88
CA GLY A 94 9.32 -1.22 -7.04
C GLY A 94 10.48 -0.49 -7.71
N LYS A 95 10.88 0.66 -7.15
CA LYS A 95 12.08 1.37 -7.60
C LYS A 95 13.33 0.80 -6.92
N GLY A 96 14.21 0.19 -7.71
CA GLY A 96 15.50 -0.38 -7.27
C GLY A 96 15.46 -1.90 -7.10
N GLU A 97 16.63 -2.55 -7.16
CA GLU A 97 16.77 -4.03 -7.16
C GLU A 97 16.11 -4.71 -5.96
N ARG A 98 16.08 -4.05 -4.80
CA ARG A 98 15.46 -4.59 -3.57
C ARG A 98 13.95 -4.76 -3.69
N TRP A 99 13.27 -3.86 -4.41
CA TRP A 99 11.80 -3.81 -4.50
C TRP A 99 11.28 -4.23 -5.87
N ASP A 100 12.17 -4.51 -6.83
CA ASP A 100 11.84 -5.15 -8.10
C ASP A 100 11.87 -6.68 -7.93
N MET A 101 10.77 -7.25 -7.45
CA MET A 101 10.69 -8.65 -7.04
C MET A 101 10.26 -9.54 -8.21
N LYS A 102 11.09 -10.54 -8.54
CA LYS A 102 10.82 -11.53 -9.58
C LYS A 102 10.70 -12.92 -8.98
N ALA A 103 9.89 -13.77 -9.60
CA ALA A 103 9.73 -15.14 -9.15
C ALA A 103 9.53 -16.15 -10.27
N LYS A 104 9.71 -17.41 -9.90
CA LYS A 104 9.24 -18.58 -10.64
C LYS A 104 8.01 -19.16 -9.95
N VAL A 105 7.12 -19.77 -10.71
CA VAL A 105 5.89 -20.39 -10.20
C VAL A 105 5.76 -21.84 -10.64
N SER A 106 5.06 -22.67 -9.87
CA SER A 106 4.60 -23.99 -10.30
C SER A 106 3.31 -24.34 -9.55
N GLU A 107 2.43 -25.10 -10.19
CA GLU A 107 1.15 -25.55 -9.61
C GLU A 107 1.26 -27.00 -9.13
N TYR A 108 0.73 -27.27 -7.94
CA TYR A 108 0.77 -28.56 -7.25
C TYR A 108 -0.56 -28.86 -6.57
N GLY A 109 -1.48 -29.49 -7.30
CA GLY A 109 -2.85 -29.72 -6.80
C GLY A 109 -3.54 -28.38 -6.53
N ASP A 110 -3.96 -28.17 -5.28
CA ASP A 110 -4.58 -26.91 -4.82
C ASP A 110 -3.56 -25.86 -4.37
N TRP A 111 -2.26 -26.16 -4.45
CA TRP A 111 -1.19 -25.29 -4.00
C TRP A 111 -0.45 -24.65 -5.16
N ARG A 112 -0.35 -23.33 -5.11
CA ARG A 112 0.52 -22.53 -5.96
C ARG A 112 1.84 -22.29 -5.25
N LEU A 113 2.93 -22.77 -5.83
CA LEU A 113 4.29 -22.59 -5.31
C LEU A 113 4.97 -21.43 -6.03
N VAL A 114 5.48 -20.45 -5.29
CA VAL A 114 6.15 -19.26 -5.83
C VAL A 114 7.51 -19.10 -5.16
N HIS A 115 8.58 -18.93 -5.94
CA HIS A 115 9.92 -18.73 -5.42
C HIS A 115 10.50 -17.40 -5.89
N GLN A 116 10.72 -16.51 -4.92
CA GLN A 116 11.25 -15.17 -5.08
C GLN A 116 12.77 -15.26 -5.33
N LEU A 117 13.25 -14.66 -6.40
CA LEU A 117 14.62 -14.84 -6.89
C LEU A 117 15.69 -13.98 -6.21
N ASN A 118 15.31 -12.84 -5.63
CA ASN A 118 16.20 -11.90 -4.94
C ASN A 118 16.51 -12.38 -3.52
N THR A 119 15.50 -12.94 -2.83
CA THR A 119 15.61 -13.38 -1.44
C THR A 119 15.77 -14.89 -1.31
N GLY A 120 15.20 -15.67 -2.23
CA GLY A 120 15.10 -17.11 -2.09
C GLY A 120 13.92 -17.55 -1.21
N THR A 121 13.02 -16.63 -0.85
CA THR A 121 11.79 -16.97 -0.13
C THR A 121 10.84 -17.77 -1.04
N VAL A 122 10.22 -18.78 -0.45
CA VAL A 122 9.25 -19.66 -1.10
C VAL A 122 7.89 -19.45 -0.46
N TYR A 123 6.87 -19.24 -1.29
CA TYR A 123 5.47 -19.12 -0.89
C TYR A 123 4.69 -20.32 -1.39
N PHE A 124 3.90 -20.95 -0.53
CA PHE A 124 2.83 -21.85 -0.92
C PHE A 124 1.50 -21.16 -0.66
N ILE A 125 0.65 -21.05 -1.68
CA ILE A 125 -0.64 -20.37 -1.59
C ILE A 125 -1.74 -21.38 -1.92
N ASN A 126 -2.69 -21.57 -1.01
CA ASN A 126 -3.92 -22.32 -1.24
C ASN A 126 -5.11 -21.36 -1.15
N SER A 127 -5.69 -21.03 -2.29
CA SER A 127 -6.82 -20.10 -2.40
C SER A 127 -8.13 -20.70 -1.88
N ASN A 128 -8.29 -22.03 -1.96
CA ASN A 128 -9.49 -22.72 -1.47
C ASN A 128 -9.61 -22.62 0.06
N THR A 129 -8.49 -22.77 0.77
CA THR A 129 -8.45 -22.72 2.25
C THR A 129 -7.99 -21.38 2.80
N ARG A 130 -7.64 -20.41 1.92
CA ARG A 130 -7.04 -19.12 2.28
C ARG A 130 -5.80 -19.28 3.17
N THR A 131 -4.97 -20.27 2.84
CA THR A 131 -3.77 -20.60 3.59
C THR A 131 -2.53 -20.23 2.79
N CYS A 132 -1.61 -19.54 3.44
CA CYS A 132 -0.31 -19.20 2.89
C CYS A 132 0.78 -19.77 3.79
N ILE A 133 1.80 -20.39 3.21
CA ILE A 133 3.02 -20.79 3.90
C ILE A 133 4.19 -20.00 3.31
N VAL A 134 5.00 -19.38 4.15
CA VAL A 134 6.18 -18.61 3.76
C VAL A 134 7.42 -19.25 4.36
N LEU A 135 8.30 -19.77 3.51
CA LEU A 135 9.55 -20.43 3.89
C LEU A 135 10.74 -19.60 3.44
N GLY A 136 11.65 -19.29 4.36
CA GLY A 136 12.89 -18.58 4.05
C GLY A 136 13.91 -18.69 5.17
N SER A 137 15.00 -17.97 5.09
CA SER A 137 16.01 -17.80 6.14
C SER A 137 16.03 -16.36 6.69
N LYS A 138 16.54 -16.12 7.91
CA LYS A 138 16.79 -14.74 8.37
C LYS A 138 17.76 -13.95 7.50
N GLU A 139 18.72 -14.63 6.87
CA GLU A 139 19.60 -14.02 5.87
C GLU A 139 18.83 -13.55 4.62
N SER A 140 17.63 -14.10 4.36
CA SER A 140 16.83 -13.87 3.15
C SER A 140 15.75 -12.77 3.25
N SER A 141 15.85 -11.76 4.12
CA SER A 141 14.83 -10.68 4.19
C SER A 141 13.38 -11.16 4.48
N LEU A 142 13.22 -12.32 5.13
CA LEU A 142 11.93 -13.01 5.34
C LEU A 142 10.83 -12.11 5.95
N ASN A 143 11.19 -11.21 6.87
CA ASN A 143 10.23 -10.29 7.49
C ASN A 143 9.59 -9.35 6.46
N GLU A 144 10.37 -8.85 5.51
CA GLU A 144 9.89 -7.96 4.44
C GLU A 144 9.01 -8.73 3.48
N ASP A 145 9.40 -9.96 3.14
CA ASP A 145 8.67 -10.83 2.22
C ASP A 145 7.29 -11.26 2.76
N VAL A 146 7.17 -11.49 4.07
CA VAL A 146 5.87 -11.73 4.73
C VAL A 146 5.00 -10.47 4.68
N PHE A 147 5.57 -9.31 4.99
CA PHE A 147 4.86 -8.05 4.90
C PHE A 147 4.39 -7.74 3.47
N HIS A 148 5.23 -8.01 2.46
CA HIS A 148 4.88 -7.89 1.06
C HIS A 148 3.77 -8.84 0.62
N LEU A 149 3.82 -10.09 1.08
CA LEU A 149 2.73 -11.03 0.85
C LEU A 149 1.42 -10.45 1.37
N MET A 150 1.36 -10.04 2.65
CA MET A 150 0.15 -9.45 3.24
C MET A 150 -0.37 -8.27 2.40
N ARG A 151 0.53 -7.38 1.99
CA ARG A 151 0.20 -6.22 1.14
C ARG A 151 -0.19 -6.55 -0.28
N SER A 152 0.16 -7.71 -0.81
CA SER A 152 -0.34 -8.17 -2.10
C SER A 152 -1.74 -8.80 -1.99
N LEU A 153 -2.03 -9.47 -0.88
CA LEU A 153 -3.32 -10.12 -0.63
C LEU A 153 -4.43 -9.09 -0.35
N MET A 154 -4.14 -8.06 0.46
CA MET A 154 -5.13 -7.06 0.89
C MET A 154 -5.85 -6.33 -0.25
N PRO A 155 -5.16 -5.80 -1.29
CA PRO A 155 -5.79 -5.23 -2.47
C PRO A 155 -6.82 -6.16 -3.11
N ARG A 156 -6.43 -7.41 -3.35
CA ARG A 156 -7.29 -8.40 -4.02
C ARG A 156 -8.47 -8.82 -3.16
N SER A 157 -8.30 -8.92 -1.84
CA SER A 157 -9.41 -9.16 -0.93
C SER A 157 -10.39 -8.00 -0.90
N SER A 158 -9.88 -6.77 -0.96
CA SER A 158 -10.71 -5.56 -1.00
C SER A 158 -11.50 -5.44 -2.30
N GLU A 159 -10.87 -5.71 -3.45
CA GLU A 159 -11.52 -5.74 -4.76
C GLU A 159 -12.59 -6.84 -4.84
N ALA A 160 -12.35 -8.02 -4.27
CA ALA A 160 -13.34 -9.09 -4.20
C ALA A 160 -14.60 -8.71 -3.38
N LYS A 161 -14.48 -7.72 -2.47
CA LYS A 161 -15.60 -7.14 -1.72
C LYS A 161 -16.29 -5.97 -2.45
N GLY A 162 -15.83 -5.65 -3.65
CA GLY A 162 -16.33 -4.57 -4.49
C GLY A 162 -15.71 -3.21 -4.21
N ASN A 163 -14.65 -3.13 -3.40
CA ASN A 163 -13.99 -1.86 -3.12
C ASN A 163 -13.07 -1.48 -4.29
N SER A 164 -12.68 -0.21 -4.37
CA SER A 164 -11.73 0.26 -5.39
C SER A 164 -10.57 1.03 -4.79
N ILE A 165 -9.42 0.91 -5.43
CA ILE A 165 -8.15 1.46 -4.99
C ILE A 165 -7.79 2.64 -5.87
N PHE A 166 -7.45 3.77 -5.25
CA PHE A 166 -7.01 4.98 -5.94
C PHE A 166 -5.61 5.36 -5.49
N HIS A 167 -4.80 5.83 -6.43
CA HIS A 167 -3.48 6.43 -6.21
C HIS A 167 -3.59 7.83 -5.59
N ALA A 168 -4.06 7.89 -4.37
CA ALA A 168 -4.41 9.13 -3.69
C ALA A 168 -3.85 9.15 -2.27
N ALA A 169 -3.63 10.35 -1.77
CA ALA A 169 -3.39 10.62 -0.37
C ALA A 169 -4.67 11.18 0.25
N GLY A 170 -4.79 11.15 1.57
CA GLY A 170 -5.98 11.55 2.29
C GLY A 170 -5.62 12.16 3.62
N VAL A 171 -6.27 13.26 3.96
CA VAL A 171 -6.15 13.92 5.27
C VAL A 171 -7.53 14.29 5.80
N ARG A 172 -7.65 14.43 7.12
CA ARG A 172 -8.79 15.10 7.74
C ARG A 172 -8.33 16.47 8.24
N TYR A 173 -8.95 17.52 7.72
CA TYR A 173 -8.64 18.92 8.02
C TYR A 173 -9.94 19.66 8.35
N GLN A 174 -10.00 20.36 9.48
CA GLN A 174 -11.21 21.07 9.94
C GLN A 174 -12.47 20.16 9.95
N ASP A 175 -12.32 18.93 10.44
CA ASP A 175 -13.35 17.88 10.47
C ASP A 175 -13.89 17.44 9.09
N ARG A 176 -13.20 17.82 8.01
CA ARG A 176 -13.53 17.42 6.63
C ARG A 176 -12.45 16.50 6.08
N GLY A 177 -12.84 15.41 5.44
CA GLY A 177 -11.88 14.57 4.74
C GLY A 177 -11.61 15.07 3.34
N ILE A 178 -10.32 15.19 3.03
CA ILE A 178 -9.81 15.69 1.77
C ILE A 178 -9.03 14.56 1.10
N MET A 179 -9.52 14.12 -0.06
CA MET A 179 -8.82 13.17 -0.94
C MET A 179 -7.96 13.95 -1.93
N ILE A 180 -6.65 13.70 -1.91
CA ILE A 180 -5.65 14.37 -2.74
C ILE A 180 -5.23 13.40 -3.84
N VAL A 181 -5.68 13.63 -5.06
CA VAL A 181 -5.52 12.73 -6.20
C VAL A 181 -4.53 13.32 -7.20
N GLY A 182 -3.48 12.59 -7.53
CA GLY A 182 -2.56 13.07 -8.55
C GLY A 182 -1.40 12.11 -8.80
N GLU A 183 -1.00 12.06 -10.06
CA GLU A 183 0.15 11.27 -10.50
C GLU A 183 1.48 11.76 -9.90
N SER A 184 2.50 10.89 -10.01
CA SER A 184 3.83 11.21 -9.51
C SER A 184 4.37 12.48 -10.18
N GLY A 185 4.72 13.48 -9.36
CA GLY A 185 5.25 14.76 -9.82
C GLY A 185 4.24 15.91 -9.83
N ASN A 186 2.94 15.64 -9.67
CA ASN A 186 1.91 16.68 -9.63
C ASN A 186 1.81 17.41 -8.28
N GLY A 187 2.55 16.96 -7.26
CA GLY A 187 2.61 17.60 -5.95
C GLY A 187 1.79 16.93 -4.85
N LYS A 188 1.18 15.76 -5.09
CA LYS A 188 0.37 15.02 -4.09
C LYS A 188 1.06 14.87 -2.72
N THR A 189 2.30 14.39 -2.68
CA THR A 189 3.06 14.21 -1.44
C THR A 189 3.36 15.54 -0.76
N THR A 190 3.68 16.59 -1.53
CA THR A 190 3.88 17.95 -1.01
C THR A 190 2.59 18.50 -0.40
N THR A 191 1.46 18.41 -1.11
CA THR A 191 0.16 18.83 -0.60
C THR A 191 -0.26 18.06 0.64
N PHE A 192 -0.06 16.74 0.66
CA PHE A 192 -0.32 15.91 1.83
C PHE A 192 0.48 16.37 3.06
N ILE A 193 1.79 16.58 2.90
CA ILE A 193 2.66 17.03 4.01
C ILE A 193 2.30 18.45 4.45
N ASP A 194 2.04 19.37 3.52
CA ASP A 194 1.65 20.74 3.86
C ASP A 194 0.35 20.78 4.67
N PHE A 195 -0.65 19.95 4.35
CA PHE A 195 -1.84 19.82 5.19
C PHE A 195 -1.51 19.38 6.61
N ILE A 196 -0.62 18.40 6.78
CA ILE A 196 -0.19 17.92 8.10
C ILE A 196 0.53 19.02 8.87
N LEU A 197 1.41 19.79 8.22
CA LEU A 197 2.08 20.94 8.82
C LEU A 197 1.10 22.01 9.29
N GLN A 198 -0.07 22.12 8.63
CA GLN A 198 -1.16 23.02 9.02
C GLN A 198 -2.15 22.38 10.02
N GLY A 199 -1.83 21.21 10.57
CA GLY A 199 -2.62 20.56 11.62
C GLY A 199 -3.66 19.56 11.13
N ALA A 200 -3.63 19.16 9.86
CA ALA A 200 -4.44 18.04 9.39
C ALA A 200 -3.97 16.71 9.99
N ILE A 201 -4.90 15.77 10.14
CA ILE A 201 -4.60 14.41 10.59
C ILE A 201 -4.51 13.52 9.35
N PRO A 202 -3.42 12.77 9.14
CA PRO A 202 -3.27 11.93 7.97
C PRO A 202 -4.26 10.76 7.99
N VAL A 203 -4.74 10.37 6.80
CA VAL A 203 -5.58 9.18 6.60
C VAL A 203 -4.88 8.17 5.71
N SER A 204 -4.29 8.57 4.59
CA SER A 204 -3.44 7.70 3.77
C SER A 204 -2.46 8.52 2.96
N ASN A 205 -1.30 7.98 2.60
CA ASN A 205 -0.26 8.74 1.91
C ASN A 205 -0.07 8.38 0.42
N ASP A 206 -0.57 7.24 -0.04
CA ASP A 206 -0.30 6.75 -1.40
C ASP A 206 -1.48 5.99 -2.04
N ARG A 207 -2.23 5.24 -1.24
CA ARG A 207 -3.35 4.41 -1.70
C ARG A 207 -4.56 4.61 -0.82
N ILE A 208 -5.68 4.95 -1.42
CA ILE A 208 -6.96 5.06 -0.73
C ILE A 208 -7.87 3.95 -1.22
N PHE A 209 -8.46 3.24 -0.27
CA PHE A 209 -9.49 2.26 -0.54
C PHE A 209 -10.85 2.90 -0.31
N ILE A 210 -11.74 2.77 -1.29
CA ILE A 210 -13.10 3.29 -1.23
C ILE A 210 -14.07 2.11 -1.33
N PRO A 211 -14.87 1.84 -0.29
CA PRO A 211 -15.85 0.75 -0.36
C PRO A 211 -17.02 1.08 -1.28
N SER A 212 -17.49 0.11 -2.06
CA SER A 212 -18.70 0.29 -2.87
C SER A 212 -19.98 0.29 -2.03
N ASN A 213 -19.95 -0.34 -0.85
CA ASN A 213 -21.14 -0.66 -0.07
C ASN A 213 -21.72 0.50 0.75
N THR A 214 -21.03 1.63 0.85
CA THR A 214 -21.50 2.73 1.71
C THR A 214 -22.62 3.49 0.99
N LYS A 215 -23.87 3.39 1.46
CA LYS A 215 -25.02 4.00 0.75
C LYS A 215 -25.16 5.51 0.92
N VAL A 216 -24.42 6.13 1.84
CA VAL A 216 -24.67 7.53 2.24
C VAL A 216 -23.39 8.38 2.12
N GLU A 217 -22.26 7.90 2.64
CA GLU A 217 -21.00 8.64 2.64
C GLU A 217 -19.87 7.77 2.08
N LEU A 218 -19.12 8.29 1.11
CA LEU A 218 -17.92 7.63 0.60
C LEU A 218 -16.80 7.87 1.58
N ALA A 219 -16.25 6.80 2.16
CA ALA A 219 -15.13 6.88 3.08
C ALA A 219 -13.84 6.42 2.40
N MET A 220 -12.75 7.12 2.68
CA MET A 220 -11.40 6.70 2.35
C MET A 220 -10.80 5.92 3.51
N PHE A 221 -10.21 4.76 3.23
CA PHE A 221 -9.48 3.94 4.19
C PHE A 221 -7.97 4.03 3.96
N GLU A 222 -7.22 3.95 5.07
CA GLU A 222 -5.76 3.99 5.09
C GLU A 222 -5.13 2.79 4.38
N TRP A 223 -3.92 2.98 3.86
CA TRP A 223 -3.09 1.90 3.36
C TRP A 223 -1.74 1.87 4.09
N PRO A 224 -1.43 0.81 4.85
CA PRO A 224 -0.28 0.76 5.74
C PRO A 224 1.00 0.74 4.92
N SER A 225 1.68 1.89 4.78
CA SER A 225 2.81 2.04 3.86
C SER A 225 3.85 3.07 4.27
N PHE A 226 5.04 2.91 3.71
CA PHE A 226 6.04 3.97 3.65
C PHE A 226 5.48 5.16 2.86
N ILE A 227 5.89 6.36 3.25
CA ILE A 227 5.76 7.54 2.42
C ILE A 227 7.04 7.72 1.60
N ASN A 228 6.93 7.62 0.28
CA ASN A 228 8.03 7.85 -0.65
C ASN A 228 8.11 9.33 -1.01
N THR A 229 8.97 10.07 -0.30
CA THR A 229 9.07 11.53 -0.42
C THR A 229 10.22 11.90 -1.36
N SER A 230 9.97 12.76 -2.35
CA SER A 230 11.04 13.24 -3.24
C SER A 230 11.98 14.17 -2.50
N VAL A 231 13.25 14.20 -2.91
CA VAL A 231 14.24 15.12 -2.32
C VAL A 231 13.84 16.59 -2.45
N GLY A 232 13.09 16.96 -3.52
CA GLY A 232 12.53 18.30 -3.67
C GLY A 232 11.46 18.66 -2.64
N THR A 233 10.70 17.70 -2.12
CA THR A 233 9.78 17.91 -1.00
C THR A 233 10.56 17.93 0.32
N LEU A 234 11.54 17.05 0.50
CA LEU A 234 12.38 17.00 1.70
C LEU A 234 13.13 18.33 1.93
N ASP A 235 13.66 18.95 0.88
CA ASP A 235 14.37 20.24 0.95
C ASP A 235 13.49 21.40 1.44
N LYS A 236 12.19 21.36 1.13
CA LYS A 236 11.24 22.43 1.48
C LYS A 236 10.67 22.29 2.89
N VAL A 237 10.51 21.06 3.34
CA VAL A 237 9.94 20.76 4.66
C VAL A 237 11.08 20.66 5.66
N LYS A 238 11.35 21.76 6.39
CA LYS A 238 12.47 21.87 7.34
C LYS A 238 12.59 20.69 8.31
N GLN A 239 11.46 20.13 8.75
CA GLN A 239 11.39 18.96 9.63
C GLN A 239 12.01 17.71 9.00
N LEU A 240 12.03 17.61 7.67
CA LEU A 240 12.54 16.48 6.89
C LEU A 240 13.98 16.65 6.40
N ASN A 241 14.60 17.82 6.55
CA ASN A 241 15.94 18.11 6.04
C ASN A 241 17.01 17.11 6.55
N HIS A 242 16.83 16.56 7.75
CA HIS A 242 17.73 15.58 8.34
C HIS A 242 17.73 14.21 7.63
N LEU A 243 16.74 13.95 6.77
CA LEU A 243 16.65 12.73 5.97
C LEU A 243 17.36 12.84 4.62
N LEU A 244 17.77 14.06 4.23
CA LEU A 244 18.45 14.24 2.97
C LEU A 244 19.84 13.56 3.03
N PRO A 245 20.23 12.79 2.00
CA PRO A 245 21.52 12.10 2.00
C PRO A 245 22.68 13.09 1.94
N ASP A 246 23.80 12.74 2.59
CA ASP A 246 25.06 13.53 2.59
C ASP A 246 25.71 13.66 1.19
N VAL A 247 25.16 13.00 0.17
CA VAL A 247 25.72 12.93 -1.18
C VAL A 247 25.53 14.29 -1.89
N HIS A 248 26.61 15.08 -1.91
CA HIS A 248 26.84 16.32 -2.66
C HIS A 248 25.67 16.77 -3.56
N TYR A 249 24.89 17.72 -3.04
CA TYR A 249 23.86 18.51 -3.73
C TYR A 249 24.33 19.23 -5.00
N GLU A 250 25.64 19.26 -5.25
CA GLU A 250 26.30 19.94 -6.38
C GLU A 250 25.91 19.41 -7.77
N ARG A 251 25.18 18.28 -7.86
CA ARG A 251 24.80 17.68 -9.16
C ARG A 251 23.37 17.95 -9.62
N PHE A 252 22.51 18.53 -8.78
CA PHE A 252 21.16 18.90 -9.19
C PHE A 252 21.05 20.42 -9.14
N GLU A 253 21.03 21.07 -10.31
CA GLU A 253 20.78 22.52 -10.40
C GLU A 253 19.42 22.91 -9.80
N ASP A 254 18.48 21.95 -9.70
CA ASP A 254 17.20 22.09 -8.98
C ASP A 254 16.71 20.73 -8.43
N LEU A 255 16.66 20.59 -7.10
CA LEU A 255 16.19 19.38 -6.41
C LEU A 255 14.71 19.07 -6.65
N TRP A 256 13.91 20.07 -7.02
CA TRP A 256 12.48 19.90 -7.29
C TRP A 256 12.22 18.88 -8.39
N TYR A 257 13.09 18.86 -9.41
CA TYR A 257 12.97 17.97 -10.58
C TYR A 257 13.62 16.60 -10.36
N SER A 258 14.24 16.37 -9.19
CA SER A 258 14.87 15.09 -8.90
C SER A 258 13.86 13.96 -8.78
N LYS A 259 14.18 12.83 -9.41
CA LYS A 259 13.38 11.60 -9.33
C LYS A 259 13.73 10.73 -8.11
N VAL A 260 14.73 11.15 -7.33
CA VAL A 260 15.15 10.46 -6.10
C VAL A 260 14.04 10.62 -5.06
N LYS A 261 13.59 9.49 -4.51
CA LYS A 261 12.63 9.44 -3.41
C LYS A 261 13.23 8.63 -2.27
N LEU A 262 12.98 9.07 -1.04
CA LEU A 262 13.38 8.36 0.17
C LEU A 262 12.13 7.86 0.89
N PRO A 263 12.11 6.59 1.31
CA PRO A 263 11.01 6.07 2.11
C PRO A 263 11.14 6.61 3.55
N ILE A 264 10.01 7.02 4.14
CA ILE A 264 9.89 7.29 5.57
C ILE A 264 8.92 6.25 6.13
N GLU A 265 9.35 5.50 7.14
CA GLU A 265 8.52 4.48 7.79
C GLU A 265 7.47 5.13 8.71
N PRO A 266 6.31 4.50 8.96
CA PRO A 266 5.29 5.06 9.84
C PRO A 266 5.78 5.46 11.25
N PRO A 267 6.67 4.70 11.94
CA PRO A 267 7.17 5.11 13.26
C PRO A 267 8.04 6.38 13.18
N GLU A 268 8.82 6.53 12.12
CA GLU A 268 9.62 7.73 11.88
C GLU A 268 8.73 8.92 11.51
N PHE A 269 7.75 8.71 10.64
CA PHE A 269 6.76 9.72 10.28
C PHE A 269 6.00 10.25 11.50
N LYS A 270 5.53 9.34 12.37
CA LYS A 270 4.90 9.68 13.67
C LYS A 270 5.83 10.51 14.53
N ARG A 271 7.11 10.15 14.62
CA ARG A 271 8.11 10.91 15.40
C ARG A 271 8.36 12.31 14.83
N ILE A 272 8.44 12.45 13.50
CA ILE A 272 8.74 13.71 12.82
C ILE A 272 7.58 14.70 12.96
N PHE A 273 6.36 14.25 12.68
CA PHE A 273 5.19 15.12 12.59
C PHE A 273 4.33 15.12 13.87
N ASN A 274 4.61 14.20 14.80
CA ASN A 274 3.84 14.02 16.03
C ASN A 274 2.34 13.83 15.78
N VAL A 275 2.01 13.02 14.76
CA VAL A 275 0.63 12.67 14.36
C VAL A 275 0.52 11.17 14.10
N GLU A 276 -0.67 10.63 14.30
CA GLU A 276 -1.04 9.26 13.93
C GLU A 276 -2.02 9.26 12.77
N TYR A 277 -2.03 8.18 11.99
CA TYR A 277 -3.00 7.98 10.91
C TYR A 277 -4.38 7.66 11.46
N LEU A 278 -5.41 8.23 10.84
CA LEU A 278 -6.78 7.75 10.99
C LEU A 278 -6.98 6.53 10.10
N LYS A 279 -7.69 5.52 10.60
CA LYS A 279 -8.06 4.34 9.80
C LYS A 279 -8.97 4.70 8.62
N SER A 280 -9.82 5.71 8.81
CA SER A 280 -10.71 6.19 7.75
C SER A 280 -11.20 7.62 7.99
N SER A 281 -11.73 8.24 6.93
CA SER A 281 -12.49 9.49 6.96
C SER A 281 -13.51 9.49 5.83
N VAL A 282 -14.64 10.17 6.01
CA VAL A 282 -15.54 10.54 4.91
C VAL A 282 -14.79 11.44 3.93
N ILE A 283 -15.09 11.34 2.64
CA ILE A 283 -14.53 12.19 1.58
C ILE A 283 -15.50 13.34 1.33
N ASP A 284 -15.16 14.52 1.85
CA ASP A 284 -15.92 15.75 1.67
C ASP A 284 -15.45 16.56 0.45
N VAL A 285 -14.16 16.47 0.09
CA VAL A 285 -13.55 17.22 -1.01
C VAL A 285 -12.49 16.39 -1.74
N ILE A 286 -12.43 16.54 -3.07
CA ILE A 286 -11.34 16.02 -3.88
C ILE A 286 -10.46 17.17 -4.37
N ILE A 287 -9.15 17.04 -4.19
CA ILE A 287 -8.15 18.00 -4.67
C ILE A 287 -7.21 17.32 -5.65
N PHE A 288 -7.06 17.92 -6.82
CA PHE A 288 -6.10 17.55 -7.84
C PHE A 288 -4.96 18.58 -7.85
N PRO A 289 -3.83 18.34 -7.16
CA PRO A 289 -2.72 19.27 -7.20
C PRO A 289 -2.04 19.28 -8.56
N ARG A 290 -1.59 20.45 -8.99
CA ARG A 290 -0.70 20.68 -10.14
C ARG A 290 0.31 21.76 -9.78
N LEU A 291 1.34 21.35 -9.04
CA LEU A 291 2.34 22.28 -8.51
C LEU A 291 3.47 22.53 -9.50
N ARG A 292 3.91 23.79 -9.60
CA ARG A 292 5.03 24.24 -10.43
C ARG A 292 5.93 25.14 -9.58
N PRO A 293 7.25 24.88 -9.54
CA PRO A 293 8.15 25.59 -8.63
C PRO A 293 8.32 27.06 -9.00
N GLU A 294 8.04 27.45 -10.26
CA GLU A 294 8.15 28.83 -10.74
C GLU A 294 6.97 29.72 -10.31
N GLN A 295 5.91 29.14 -9.78
CA GLN A 295 4.73 29.88 -9.30
C GLN A 295 4.91 30.26 -7.84
N ASN A 296 4.52 31.48 -7.49
CA ASN A 296 4.63 32.01 -6.11
C ASN A 296 3.30 32.06 -5.37
N THR A 297 2.19 31.78 -6.06
CA THR A 297 0.85 31.79 -5.51
C THR A 297 0.13 30.50 -5.88
N CYS A 298 -0.87 30.14 -5.09
CA CYS A 298 -1.76 29.04 -5.37
C CYS A 298 -3.18 29.53 -5.65
N GLU A 299 -3.88 28.84 -6.54
CA GLU A 299 -5.26 29.07 -6.91
C GLU A 299 -6.04 27.76 -6.82
N LEU A 300 -7.24 27.84 -6.27
CA LEU A 300 -8.20 26.75 -6.22
C LEU A 300 -9.27 26.93 -7.30
N ILE A 301 -9.29 26.03 -8.29
CA ILE A 301 -10.21 26.10 -9.43
C ILE A 301 -11.21 24.95 -9.34
N ARG A 302 -12.51 25.24 -9.33
CA ARG A 302 -13.54 24.19 -9.33
C ARG A 302 -13.48 23.39 -10.64
N VAL A 303 -13.55 22.07 -10.52
CA VAL A 303 -13.50 21.13 -11.64
C VAL A 303 -14.90 20.57 -11.88
N ASP A 304 -15.28 20.41 -13.15
CA ASP A 304 -16.55 19.77 -13.50
C ASP A 304 -16.50 18.24 -13.34
N GLY A 305 -17.67 17.60 -13.32
CA GLY A 305 -17.76 16.15 -13.12
C GLY A 305 -17.05 15.35 -14.22
N TYR A 306 -16.98 15.85 -15.45
CA TYR A 306 -16.32 15.16 -16.57
C TYR A 306 -14.80 15.10 -16.37
N MET A 307 -14.19 16.25 -16.08
CA MET A 307 -12.75 16.32 -15.81
C MET A 307 -12.37 15.58 -14.53
N ALA A 308 -13.17 15.70 -13.46
CA ALA A 308 -12.96 14.95 -12.22
C ALA A 308 -13.02 13.44 -12.46
N SER A 309 -13.99 12.97 -13.25
CA SER A 309 -14.14 11.57 -13.61
C SER A 309 -12.91 11.03 -14.36
N ASN A 310 -12.38 11.80 -15.31
CA ASN A 310 -11.19 11.40 -16.06
C ASN A 310 -9.94 11.32 -15.16
N LEU A 311 -9.72 12.31 -14.29
CA LEU A 311 -8.58 12.30 -13.36
C LEU A 311 -8.68 11.16 -12.35
N LEU A 312 -9.89 10.83 -11.88
CA LEU A 312 -10.12 9.68 -11.00
C LEU A 312 -9.87 8.34 -11.71
N ARG A 313 -10.27 8.21 -12.98
CA ARG A 313 -9.96 7.00 -13.79
C ARG A 313 -8.46 6.83 -13.99
N GLU A 314 -7.75 7.91 -14.31
CA GLU A 314 -6.29 7.88 -14.48
C GLU A 314 -5.56 7.42 -13.22
N SER A 315 -6.09 7.77 -12.05
CA SER A 315 -5.54 7.36 -10.76
C SER A 315 -6.24 6.13 -10.14
N CYS A 316 -7.10 5.43 -10.87
CA CYS A 316 -7.73 4.21 -10.39
C CYS A 316 -6.79 3.01 -10.63
N TYR A 317 -6.41 2.34 -9.55
CA TYR A 317 -5.49 1.21 -9.56
C TYR A 317 -6.20 -0.14 -9.41
N SER A 318 -7.53 -0.17 -9.54
CA SER A 318 -8.31 -1.40 -9.54
C SER A 318 -8.81 -1.71 -10.95
N PRO A 319 -8.59 -2.93 -11.49
CA PRO A 319 -7.81 -4.05 -10.93
C PRO A 319 -6.30 -3.94 -11.21
N ASP A 320 -5.87 -2.93 -11.97
CA ASP A 320 -4.55 -2.86 -12.60
C ASP A 320 -3.55 -2.04 -11.78
N ASP A 321 -3.33 -2.49 -10.54
CA ASP A 321 -2.34 -1.90 -9.65
C ASP A 321 -0.92 -2.12 -10.19
N PRO A 322 -0.16 -1.07 -10.53
CA PRO A 322 1.15 -1.24 -11.13
C PRO A 322 2.18 -1.86 -10.17
N ALA A 323 1.96 -1.77 -8.86
CA ALA A 323 2.88 -2.29 -7.85
C ALA A 323 2.43 -3.68 -7.34
N TYR A 324 1.12 -3.94 -7.21
CA TYR A 324 0.58 -5.17 -6.62
C TYR A 324 -0.12 -6.05 -7.66
N LEU A 325 0.71 -6.85 -8.35
CA LEU A 325 0.25 -7.80 -9.36
C LEU A 325 -0.44 -9.00 -8.69
N ASN A 326 -1.46 -9.59 -9.33
CA ASN A 326 -2.16 -10.78 -8.83
C ASN A 326 -1.37 -12.07 -9.06
N TRP A 327 -0.11 -12.08 -8.65
CA TRP A 327 0.80 -13.23 -8.86
C TRP A 327 0.42 -14.44 -8.00
N HIS A 328 -0.22 -14.20 -6.86
CA HIS A 328 -0.59 -15.21 -5.88
C HIS A 328 -1.91 -15.91 -6.24
N GLN A 329 -2.75 -15.33 -7.12
CA GLN A 329 -4.06 -15.89 -7.53
C GLN A 329 -4.92 -16.32 -6.32
N TYR A 330 -4.85 -15.51 -5.26
CA TYR A 330 -5.41 -15.84 -3.94
C TYR A 330 -6.95 -15.77 -3.95
N LEU A 331 -7.50 -14.84 -4.73
CA LEU A 331 -8.93 -14.72 -4.96
C LEU A 331 -9.17 -14.52 -6.46
N ASN A 332 -10.19 -15.20 -6.96
CA ASN A 332 -10.66 -15.08 -8.33
C ASN A 332 -11.85 -14.12 -8.39
N VAL A 333 -11.56 -12.83 -8.55
CA VAL A 333 -12.55 -11.83 -8.97
C VAL A 333 -12.24 -11.47 -10.43
N SER A 334 -13.27 -11.28 -11.25
CA SER A 334 -13.04 -10.93 -12.65
C SER A 334 -12.61 -9.47 -12.78
N ASP A 335 -11.55 -9.19 -13.55
CA ASP A 335 -11.11 -7.82 -13.82
C ASP A 335 -12.24 -6.95 -14.40
N SER A 336 -13.13 -7.53 -15.21
CA SER A 336 -14.30 -6.83 -15.75
C SER A 336 -15.28 -6.38 -14.65
N GLU A 337 -15.48 -7.22 -13.63
CA GLU A 337 -16.33 -6.89 -12.49
C GLU A 337 -15.70 -5.80 -11.63
N VAL A 338 -14.40 -5.92 -11.33
CA VAL A 338 -13.65 -4.89 -10.59
C VAL A 338 -13.72 -3.55 -11.32
N ARG A 339 -13.45 -3.52 -12.64
CA ARG A 339 -13.57 -2.28 -13.43
C ARG A 339 -14.97 -1.68 -13.38
N SER A 340 -16.01 -2.52 -13.48
CA SER A 340 -17.40 -2.04 -13.37
C SER A 340 -17.69 -1.42 -12.01
N GLN A 341 -17.20 -2.02 -10.92
CA GLN A 341 -17.36 -1.51 -9.56
C GLN A 341 -16.61 -0.18 -9.37
N SER A 342 -15.40 -0.08 -9.92
CA SER A 342 -14.60 1.14 -9.90
C SER A 342 -15.28 2.29 -10.64
N GLU A 343 -15.86 2.03 -11.81
CA GLU A 343 -16.63 3.06 -12.54
C GLU A 343 -17.85 3.54 -11.76
N ASP A 344 -18.55 2.65 -11.04
CA ASP A 344 -19.66 3.04 -10.18
C ASP A 344 -19.21 3.93 -9.01
N ILE A 345 -18.06 3.62 -8.39
CA ILE A 345 -17.47 4.47 -7.33
C ILE A 345 -17.06 5.82 -7.90
N ILE A 346 -16.39 5.86 -9.05
CA ILE A 346 -15.97 7.11 -9.71
C ILE A 346 -17.18 7.98 -10.00
N ARG A 347 -18.24 7.41 -10.59
CA ARG A 347 -19.49 8.14 -10.86
C ARG A 347 -20.07 8.75 -9.59
N ARG A 348 -20.14 7.97 -8.50
CA ARG A 348 -20.65 8.47 -7.22
C ARG A 348 -19.79 9.60 -6.65
N LEU A 349 -18.46 9.46 -6.67
CA LEU A 349 -17.54 10.53 -6.24
C LEU A 349 -17.81 11.81 -7.03
N THR A 350 -17.94 11.74 -8.35
CA THR A 350 -18.17 12.92 -9.19
C THR A 350 -19.55 13.52 -9.04
N ASP A 351 -20.55 12.71 -8.69
CA ASP A 351 -21.93 13.17 -8.50
C ASP A 351 -22.14 13.84 -7.13
N THR A 352 -21.39 13.43 -6.09
CA THR A 352 -21.66 13.85 -4.70
C THR A 352 -20.54 14.66 -4.05
N VAL A 353 -19.30 14.56 -4.53
CA VAL A 353 -18.14 15.19 -3.89
C VAL A 353 -17.62 16.34 -4.76
N PRO A 354 -17.54 17.57 -4.23
CA PRO A 354 -16.94 18.68 -4.96
C PRO A 354 -15.46 18.40 -5.24
N ALA A 355 -14.99 18.81 -6.42
CA ALA A 355 -13.62 18.58 -6.83
C ALA A 355 -12.97 19.88 -7.32
N PHE A 356 -11.69 20.04 -6.98
CA PHE A 356 -10.93 21.25 -7.28
C PHE A 356 -9.52 20.91 -7.80
N LEU A 357 -9.03 21.76 -8.70
CA LEU A 357 -7.66 21.79 -9.12
C LEU A 357 -6.92 22.79 -8.24
N LEU A 358 -5.84 22.35 -7.59
CA LEU A 358 -4.94 23.23 -6.85
C LEU A 358 -3.72 23.51 -7.72
N VAL A 359 -3.69 24.68 -8.36
CA VAL A 359 -2.61 25.10 -9.25
C VAL A 359 -1.74 26.12 -8.54
N GLY A 360 -0.43 25.94 -8.53
CA GLY A 360 0.42 26.96 -7.94
C GLY A 360 1.83 26.53 -7.59
N GLY A 361 2.43 27.36 -6.74
CA GLY A 361 3.75 27.17 -6.20
C GLY A 361 3.90 25.97 -5.29
N ALA A 362 5.12 25.77 -4.81
CA ALA A 362 5.38 24.77 -3.78
C ALA A 362 5.05 25.24 -2.36
N ASP A 363 4.90 26.56 -2.16
CA ASP A 363 4.31 27.10 -0.93
C ASP A 363 2.79 27.09 -1.08
N LEU A 364 2.14 26.18 -0.37
CA LEU A 364 0.70 25.99 -0.44
C LEU A 364 -0.07 26.81 0.60
N SER A 365 0.57 27.71 1.34
CA SER A 365 -0.08 28.49 2.42
C SER A 365 -1.34 29.21 1.91
N ASP A 366 -1.24 29.92 0.79
CA ASP A 366 -2.39 30.61 0.16
C ASP A 366 -3.47 29.64 -0.33
N GLY A 367 -3.05 28.47 -0.84
CA GLY A 367 -3.96 27.45 -1.36
C GLY A 367 -4.74 26.76 -0.24
N ILE A 368 -4.07 26.39 0.85
CA ILE A 368 -4.69 25.80 2.04
C ILE A 368 -5.61 26.83 2.69
N GLN A 369 -5.25 28.12 2.73
CA GLN A 369 -6.14 29.16 3.24
C GLN A 369 -7.42 29.30 2.39
N GLN A 370 -7.31 29.22 1.06
CA GLN A 370 -8.48 29.20 0.17
C GLN A 370 -9.36 27.97 0.44
N ILE A 371 -8.76 26.79 0.63
CA ILE A 371 -9.47 25.56 0.96
C ILE A 371 -10.17 25.69 2.32
N SER A 372 -9.49 26.19 3.35
CA SER A 372 -10.07 26.44 4.67
C SER A 372 -11.30 27.34 4.58
N LYS A 373 -11.17 28.48 3.89
CA LYS A 373 -12.29 29.42 3.73
C LYS A 373 -13.49 28.77 3.04
N MET A 374 -13.24 27.98 1.99
CA MET A 374 -14.28 27.24 1.28
C MET A 374 -14.97 26.21 2.19
N LEU A 375 -14.22 25.52 3.03
CA LEU A 375 -14.78 24.55 3.99
C LEU A 375 -15.66 25.24 5.04
N ASP A 376 -15.23 26.40 5.55
CA ASP A 376 -15.97 27.21 6.53
C ASP A 376 -17.27 27.80 5.97
N GLU A 377 -17.25 28.23 4.70
CA GLU A 377 -18.43 28.82 4.02
C GLU A 377 -19.50 27.78 3.68
N GLY A 378 -19.19 26.49 3.83
CA GLY A 378 -20.04 25.39 3.40
C GLY A 378 -19.99 25.26 1.88
N ILE A 379 -19.28 24.23 1.41
CA ILE A 379 -19.12 23.82 0.00
C ILE A 379 -20.32 24.20 -0.89
#